data_AF-A0A1F7A398-F1
#
_entry.id   AF-A0A1F7A398-F1
#
_cell.length_a   1.000
_cell.length_b   1.000
_cell.length_c   1.000
_cell.angle_alpha   90.00
_cell.angle_beta   90.00
_cell.angle_gamma   90.00
#
_symmetry.space_group_name_H-M   'P 1'
#
loop_
_entity.id
_entity.type
_entity.pdbx_description
1 polymer ?
#
loop_
_entity_poly.entity_id
_entity_poly.type
_entity_poly.pdbx_seq_one_letter_code
_entity_poly.pdbx_strand_id
1 'polypeptide(L)'
;MRKFIVFFSFLVLFLVQTPQKVLAAVSCSFGSGGSSGLGVEIPDYTDGTSHTVSFDMSNYDQEEKYVLYVGENSGGTLLGDIKSEPFTLGENKTFSNKNGVVTVQGSKVTWKITNKTALSPKPAGNKTNYVKIYENRPITGVWNYICTAGSFEVTHDPDPNVETDCEIYVWQEKNGKRCGASGCLVAGGVTTYIEAKNIKLNDQLLDKKKVIFEIGSNKLGDVVADKSVDIRNGAGKTDFPAQATGTHTVLIKSSSPNIQTLCPKVAFEINDTCGDLCSPVTNIYDSGDADQPLFELCNQVTEADQEKCLECIDKPGVWTAIGCIPTDPQGIIKTMVQLGLSIGGGLTLLLILVGAFRFSVSSGDSKQVEEAKEQITSAVIGLLFIIFSITLLRFIGVQFLQIPGFGGS
;
A
#
# COMPACT_ATOMS: atom_id res chain seq x y z
N MET A 1 33.35 0.24 16.36
CA MET A 1 32.11 1.00 16.09
C MET A 1 32.05 1.69 14.72
N ARG A 2 33.16 2.12 14.11
CA ARG A 2 33.15 2.86 12.83
C ARG A 2 32.86 2.01 11.57
N LYS A 3 32.95 0.67 11.64
CA LYS A 3 32.69 -0.24 10.50
C LYS A 3 31.22 -0.68 10.36
N PHE A 4 30.43 -0.62 11.44
CA PHE A 4 29.00 -1.00 11.41
C PHE A 4 28.11 0.09 10.81
N ILE A 5 28.51 1.37 10.95
CA ILE A 5 27.77 2.53 10.43
C ILE A 5 27.90 2.63 8.89
N VAL A 6 29.02 2.18 8.31
CA VAL A 6 29.23 2.21 6.86
C VAL A 6 28.41 1.11 6.15
N PHE A 7 28.20 -0.03 6.82
CA PHE A 7 27.42 -1.14 6.27
C PHE A 7 25.92 -0.83 6.26
N PHE A 8 25.42 -0.13 7.28
CA PHE A 8 24.01 0.31 7.34
C PHE A 8 23.70 1.43 6.34
N SER A 9 24.66 2.30 6.05
CA SER A 9 24.50 3.38 5.06
C SER A 9 24.42 2.84 3.61
N PHE A 10 25.09 1.74 3.31
CA PHE A 10 24.99 1.09 1.99
C PHE A 10 23.71 0.25 1.82
N LEU A 11 23.14 -0.29 2.90
CA LEU A 11 21.90 -1.07 2.86
C LEU A 11 20.66 -0.17 2.68
N VAL A 12 20.70 1.05 3.22
CA VAL A 12 19.60 2.03 3.11
C VAL A 12 19.55 2.71 1.73
N LEU A 13 20.67 2.81 1.00
CA LEU A 13 20.68 3.32 -0.38
C LEU A 13 20.18 2.31 -1.42
N PHE A 14 20.05 1.02 -1.09
CA PHE A 14 19.58 -0.01 -2.03
C PHE A 14 18.09 -0.33 -1.92
N LEU A 15 17.37 0.23 -0.94
CA LEU A 15 15.92 0.06 -0.77
C LEU A 15 15.08 1.18 -1.39
N VAL A 16 15.71 2.20 -2.01
CA VAL A 16 15.02 3.31 -2.68
C VAL A 16 15.25 3.22 -4.19
N GLN A 17 14.76 2.15 -4.80
CA GLN A 17 14.40 2.06 -6.22
C GLN A 17 13.93 0.63 -6.53
N THR A 18 12.79 0.22 -5.96
CA THR A 18 11.98 -0.76 -6.66
C THR A 18 11.13 0.01 -7.68
N PRO A 19 11.40 -0.07 -8.99
CA PRO A 19 10.38 0.31 -9.95
C PRO A 19 9.16 -0.57 -9.65
N GLN A 20 7.99 0.05 -9.48
CA GLN A 20 6.72 -0.67 -9.46
C GLN A 20 6.73 -1.61 -10.66
N LYS A 21 6.80 -2.92 -10.38
CA LYS A 21 6.73 -3.95 -11.41
C LYS A 21 5.28 -3.99 -11.84
N VAL A 22 4.99 -3.20 -12.86
CA VAL A 22 3.77 -3.35 -13.60
C VAL A 22 4.11 -4.11 -14.87
N LEU A 23 3.24 -5.04 -15.16
CA LEU A 23 3.48 -6.24 -15.92
C LEU A 23 2.72 -6.02 -17.30
N ALA A 24 2.89 -6.73 -18.46
CA ALA A 24 1.90 -6.76 -19.61
C ALA A 24 1.84 -8.05 -20.51
N ALA A 25 0.65 -8.49 -21.04
CA ALA A 25 0.44 -9.46 -22.18
C ALA A 25 -1.01 -9.89 -22.55
N VAL A 26 -1.48 -9.75 -23.82
CA VAL A 26 -2.35 -10.74 -24.56
C VAL A 26 -2.23 -10.54 -26.07
N SER A 27 -1.50 -11.47 -26.70
CA SER A 27 -1.77 -12.15 -27.99
C SER A 27 -0.54 -12.99 -28.40
N CYS A 28 0.62 -12.74 -27.78
CA CYS A 28 1.79 -13.62 -27.82
C CYS A 28 1.59 -14.84 -26.90
N SER A 29 0.63 -15.72 -27.18
CA SER A 29 0.30 -16.83 -26.27
C SER A 29 1.08 -18.10 -26.61
N PHE A 30 2.24 -18.33 -25.98
CA PHE A 30 2.86 -19.66 -25.89
C PHE A 30 3.68 -19.83 -24.59
N GLY A 31 3.20 -20.68 -23.67
CA GLY A 31 3.96 -21.19 -22.52
C GLY A 31 3.58 -20.57 -21.17
N SER A 32 3.44 -21.43 -20.16
CA SER A 32 3.00 -21.15 -18.78
C SER A 32 4.02 -20.34 -17.94
N GLY A 33 4.46 -19.19 -18.45
CA GLY A 33 5.27 -18.20 -17.75
C GLY A 33 4.49 -16.89 -17.61
N GLY A 34 4.40 -16.37 -16.38
CA GLY A 34 3.49 -15.29 -15.96
C GLY A 34 3.30 -14.15 -16.96
N SER A 35 2.11 -14.12 -17.57
CA SER A 35 1.58 -13.00 -18.35
C SER A 35 1.36 -11.83 -17.43
N SER A 36 1.97 -10.73 -17.79
CA SER A 36 2.11 -9.60 -16.91
C SER A 36 1.01 -8.55 -17.29
N GLY A 37 0.62 -7.54 -16.48
CA GLY A 37 -0.35 -6.41 -16.68
C GLY A 37 -0.81 -5.89 -18.07
N LEU A 38 -1.69 -6.68 -18.61
CA LEU A 38 -2.78 -6.17 -19.40
C LEU A 38 -3.49 -5.02 -18.71
N GLY A 39 -3.93 -4.02 -19.49
CA GLY A 39 -4.92 -3.05 -19.01
C GLY A 39 -4.45 -2.20 -17.84
N VAL A 40 -3.15 -1.90 -17.82
CA VAL A 40 -2.56 -1.08 -16.77
C VAL A 40 -2.97 0.36 -16.98
N GLU A 41 -3.68 0.92 -16.01
CA GLU A 41 -3.91 2.35 -15.91
C GLU A 41 -2.64 3.00 -15.33
N ILE A 42 -2.10 3.98 -16.05
CA ILE A 42 -0.93 4.77 -15.64
C ILE A 42 -1.45 6.17 -15.32
N PRO A 43 -1.05 6.77 -14.17
CA PRO A 43 -1.43 8.14 -13.84
C PRO A 43 -0.90 9.14 -14.88
N ASP A 44 -1.40 10.37 -14.82
CA ASP A 44 -0.99 11.45 -15.70
C ASP A 44 0.54 11.58 -15.81
N TYR A 45 1.01 11.82 -17.03
CA TYR A 45 2.43 12.02 -17.29
C TYR A 45 2.99 13.17 -16.47
N THR A 46 3.94 12.87 -15.59
CA THR A 46 4.83 13.85 -14.97
C THR A 46 6.24 13.73 -15.58
N ASP A 47 7.02 14.81 -15.56
CA ASP A 47 8.39 14.79 -16.10
C ASP A 47 9.22 13.74 -15.34
N GLY A 48 9.67 12.70 -16.06
CA GLY A 48 10.39 11.55 -15.49
C GLY A 48 9.59 10.25 -15.39
N THR A 49 8.29 10.28 -15.70
CA THR A 49 7.43 9.08 -15.77
C THR A 49 7.98 8.07 -16.77
N SER A 50 8.02 6.80 -16.38
CA SER A 50 8.39 5.70 -17.27
C SER A 50 7.48 4.51 -17.05
N HIS A 51 7.08 3.84 -18.13
CA HIS A 51 6.32 2.61 -18.05
C HIS A 51 7.20 1.43 -18.48
N THR A 52 7.19 0.35 -17.70
CA THR A 52 7.99 -0.82 -18.01
C THR A 52 7.09 -1.97 -18.41
N VAL A 53 7.43 -2.61 -19.53
CA VAL A 53 6.72 -3.77 -20.05
C VAL A 53 7.72 -4.91 -20.17
N SER A 54 7.38 -6.07 -19.62
CA SER A 54 8.24 -7.26 -19.61
C SER A 54 7.48 -8.48 -20.12
N PHE A 55 8.12 -9.24 -21.01
CA PHE A 55 7.58 -10.46 -21.61
C PHE A 55 8.71 -11.45 -21.95
N ASP A 56 8.35 -12.72 -22.14
CA ASP A 56 9.28 -13.80 -22.50
C ASP A 56 9.16 -14.12 -23.99
N MET A 57 10.30 -14.21 -24.67
CA MET A 57 10.41 -14.54 -26.09
C MET A 57 11.13 -15.89 -26.31
N SER A 58 11.03 -16.84 -25.37
CA SER A 58 11.75 -18.14 -25.44
C SER A 58 11.49 -18.97 -26.68
N ASN A 59 10.33 -18.78 -27.33
CA ASN A 59 9.91 -19.53 -28.52
C ASN A 59 10.28 -18.84 -29.84
N TYR A 60 11.04 -17.74 -29.79
CA TYR A 60 11.43 -16.94 -30.96
C TYR A 60 12.91 -17.16 -31.31
N ASP A 61 13.24 -16.90 -32.57
CA ASP A 61 14.58 -17.10 -33.12
C ASP A 61 15.61 -16.19 -32.42
N GLN A 62 16.72 -16.78 -31.98
CA GLN A 62 17.77 -16.05 -31.26
C GLN A 62 18.68 -15.23 -32.16
N GLU A 63 18.69 -15.51 -33.46
CA GLU A 63 19.55 -14.84 -34.44
C GLU A 63 18.82 -13.68 -35.15
N GLU A 64 17.49 -13.62 -35.02
CA GLU A 64 16.67 -12.58 -35.62
C GLU A 64 16.68 -11.27 -34.82
N LYS A 65 16.51 -10.15 -35.54
CA LYS A 65 16.37 -8.83 -34.94
C LYS A 65 14.90 -8.51 -34.74
N TYR A 66 14.56 -8.03 -33.55
CA TYR A 66 13.21 -7.61 -33.18
C TYR A 66 13.16 -6.12 -32.87
N VAL A 67 11.97 -5.53 -32.99
CA VAL A 67 11.70 -4.14 -32.59
C VAL A 67 10.30 -4.07 -31.98
N LEU A 68 10.17 -3.23 -30.95
CA LEU A 68 8.89 -2.99 -30.26
C LEU A 68 8.29 -1.67 -30.74
N TYR A 69 6.97 -1.63 -30.82
CA TYR A 69 6.20 -0.43 -31.12
C TYR A 69 5.14 -0.21 -30.04
N VAL A 70 4.94 1.05 -29.63
CA VAL A 70 3.77 1.49 -28.87
C VAL A 70 2.87 2.30 -29.80
N GLY A 71 1.60 1.92 -29.87
CA GLY A 71 0.61 2.58 -30.73
C GLY A 71 -0.81 2.09 -30.49
N GLU A 72 -1.71 2.40 -31.41
CA GLU A 72 -3.09 1.89 -31.38
C GLU A 72 -3.17 0.40 -31.76
N ASN A 73 -4.33 -0.22 -31.49
CA ASN A 73 -4.64 -1.61 -31.85
C ASN A 73 -4.82 -1.75 -33.37
N SER A 74 -3.70 -1.77 -34.08
CA SER A 74 -3.64 -1.97 -35.52
C SER A 74 -2.60 -3.04 -35.85
N GLY A 75 -2.94 -3.95 -36.76
CA GLY A 75 -1.97 -4.93 -37.29
C GLY A 75 -0.83 -4.30 -38.11
N GLY A 76 -0.96 -3.03 -38.51
CA GLY A 76 0.09 -2.23 -39.15
C GLY A 76 0.70 -1.19 -38.20
N THR A 77 1.87 -0.65 -38.55
CA THR A 77 2.43 0.52 -37.86
C THR A 77 1.77 1.79 -38.39
N LEU A 78 1.35 2.68 -37.49
CA LEU A 78 0.72 3.95 -37.86
C LEU A 78 1.73 5.10 -37.82
N LEU A 79 1.44 6.18 -38.55
CA LEU A 79 2.17 7.45 -38.43
C LEU A 79 2.02 7.98 -37.00
N GLY A 80 3.07 7.87 -36.20
CA GLY A 80 3.08 8.26 -34.79
C GLY A 80 3.44 7.15 -33.80
N ASP A 81 3.51 5.89 -34.24
CA ASP A 81 3.92 4.77 -33.39
C ASP A 81 5.37 4.96 -32.91
N ILE A 82 5.58 4.73 -31.62
CA ILE A 82 6.86 4.93 -30.96
C ILE A 82 7.62 3.61 -30.95
N LYS A 83 8.81 3.60 -31.55
CA LYS A 83 9.63 2.39 -31.65
C LYS A 83 10.78 2.32 -30.66
N SER A 84 11.07 1.11 -30.20
CA SER A 84 12.29 0.81 -29.45
C SER A 84 13.53 0.80 -30.34
N GLU A 85 14.70 0.69 -29.73
CA GLU A 85 15.91 0.30 -30.45
C GLU A 85 15.78 -1.19 -30.85
N PRO A 86 16.23 -1.59 -32.06
CA PRO A 86 16.24 -3.01 -32.43
C PRO A 86 17.15 -3.82 -31.51
N PHE A 87 16.75 -5.06 -31.21
CA PHE A 87 17.46 -5.95 -30.31
C PHE A 87 17.47 -7.39 -30.86
N THR A 88 18.42 -8.20 -30.37
CA THR A 88 18.51 -9.65 -30.64
C THR A 88 18.36 -10.39 -29.32
N LEU A 89 17.83 -11.62 -29.36
CA LEU A 89 17.70 -12.47 -28.16
C LEU A 89 19.03 -13.17 -27.84
N GLY A 90 19.16 -13.73 -26.64
CA GLY A 90 20.32 -14.55 -26.25
C GLY A 90 21.55 -13.78 -25.76
N GLU A 91 21.65 -12.47 -26.02
CA GLU A 91 22.69 -11.62 -25.46
C GLU A 91 22.16 -10.83 -24.26
N ASN A 92 22.81 -10.94 -23.09
CA ASN A 92 22.49 -10.14 -21.91
C ASN A 92 22.92 -8.67 -22.12
N LYS A 93 22.18 -7.92 -22.94
CA LYS A 93 22.51 -6.56 -23.38
C LYS A 93 21.34 -5.60 -23.17
N THR A 94 21.68 -4.31 -23.15
CA THR A 94 20.72 -3.21 -23.07
C THR A 94 20.88 -2.30 -24.28
N PHE A 95 19.75 -1.93 -24.88
CA PHE A 95 19.62 -1.11 -26.08
C PHE A 95 18.78 0.12 -25.72
N SER A 96 19.25 1.32 -26.01
CA SER A 96 18.57 2.56 -25.60
C SER A 96 18.43 3.51 -26.77
N ASN A 97 17.27 4.15 -26.85
CA ASN A 97 17.04 5.28 -27.75
C ASN A 97 16.26 6.39 -27.01
N LYS A 98 15.88 7.45 -27.73
CA LYS A 98 15.09 8.56 -27.17
C LYS A 98 13.69 8.18 -26.66
N ASN A 99 13.22 6.97 -26.97
CA ASN A 99 11.87 6.49 -26.63
C ASN A 99 11.86 5.52 -25.43
N GLY A 100 13.02 5.04 -25.01
CA GLY A 100 13.13 4.12 -23.88
C GLY A 100 14.37 3.22 -23.93
N VAL A 101 14.41 2.30 -22.97
CA VAL A 101 15.52 1.36 -22.75
C VAL A 101 14.99 -0.07 -22.81
N VAL A 102 15.47 -0.86 -23.76
CA VAL A 102 15.20 -2.29 -23.88
C VAL A 102 16.35 -3.08 -23.24
N THR A 103 16.05 -3.93 -22.29
CA THR A 103 17.01 -4.86 -21.67
C THR A 103 16.62 -6.29 -22.02
N VAL A 104 17.55 -7.04 -22.58
CA VAL A 104 17.43 -8.46 -22.92
C VAL A 104 18.25 -9.26 -21.91
N GLN A 105 17.64 -10.29 -21.31
CA GLN A 105 18.30 -11.24 -20.42
C GLN A 105 17.90 -12.67 -20.84
N GLY A 106 18.75 -13.34 -21.62
CA GLY A 106 18.40 -14.60 -22.27
C GLY A 106 17.23 -14.42 -23.24
N SER A 107 16.09 -15.05 -22.95
CA SER A 107 14.84 -14.90 -23.71
C SER A 107 13.90 -13.82 -23.16
N LYS A 108 14.20 -13.26 -21.98
CA LYS A 108 13.35 -12.28 -21.33
C LYS A 108 13.68 -10.88 -21.84
N VAL A 109 12.66 -10.17 -22.30
CA VAL A 109 12.76 -8.80 -22.82
C VAL A 109 12.01 -7.87 -21.89
N THR A 110 12.64 -6.75 -21.54
CA THR A 110 12.04 -5.68 -20.73
C THR A 110 12.24 -4.35 -21.42
N TRP A 111 11.16 -3.61 -21.66
CA TRP A 111 11.23 -2.27 -22.24
C TRP A 111 10.71 -1.24 -21.26
N LYS A 112 11.61 -0.35 -20.81
CA LYS A 112 11.29 0.86 -20.08
C LYS A 112 11.01 1.99 -21.07
N ILE A 113 9.74 2.23 -21.35
CA ILE A 113 9.24 3.32 -22.19
C ILE A 113 9.37 4.63 -21.40
N THR A 114 9.99 5.63 -22.00
CA THR A 114 10.16 6.98 -21.41
C THR A 114 9.61 8.09 -22.32
N ASN A 115 9.07 7.72 -23.49
CA ASN A 115 8.58 8.68 -24.45
C ASN A 115 7.31 9.38 -23.95
N LYS A 116 7.35 10.72 -23.87
CA LYS A 116 6.23 11.56 -23.44
C LYS A 116 4.94 11.31 -24.24
N THR A 117 5.03 11.14 -25.55
CA THR A 117 3.87 10.94 -26.42
C THR A 117 3.19 9.59 -26.18
N ALA A 118 3.95 8.53 -25.87
CA ALA A 118 3.36 7.23 -25.48
C ALA A 118 2.67 7.30 -24.12
N LEU A 119 3.24 8.09 -23.21
CA LEU A 119 2.85 8.14 -21.80
C LEU A 119 1.92 9.30 -21.46
N SER A 120 1.45 10.07 -22.45
CA SER A 120 0.48 11.15 -22.23
C SER A 120 -0.94 10.68 -22.57
N PRO A 121 -1.97 11.21 -21.88
CA PRO A 121 -3.36 10.88 -22.16
C PRO A 121 -3.75 11.31 -23.59
N LYS A 122 -4.45 10.43 -24.32
CA LYS A 122 -4.91 10.72 -25.67
C LYS A 122 -6.19 11.58 -25.63
N PRO A 123 -6.28 12.68 -26.42
CA PRO A 123 -7.41 13.60 -26.35
C PRO A 123 -8.72 13.06 -26.96
N ALA A 124 -8.67 12.07 -27.87
CA ALA A 124 -9.84 11.42 -28.47
C ALA A 124 -9.48 10.05 -29.06
N GLY A 125 -10.44 9.12 -29.12
CA GLY A 125 -10.27 7.78 -29.72
C GLY A 125 -10.01 6.65 -28.71
N ASN A 126 -9.46 5.53 -29.18
CA ASN A 126 -9.08 4.41 -28.31
C ASN A 126 -7.93 4.83 -27.39
N LYS A 127 -8.22 4.93 -26.10
CA LYS A 127 -7.28 5.38 -25.06
C LYS A 127 -6.20 4.37 -24.72
N THR A 128 -6.40 3.11 -25.13
CA THR A 128 -5.44 2.04 -24.90
C THR A 128 -4.27 2.14 -25.87
N ASN A 129 -3.06 2.15 -25.33
CA ASN A 129 -1.82 1.92 -26.05
C ASN A 129 -1.48 0.43 -26.03
N TYR A 130 -1.00 -0.08 -27.15
CA TYR A 130 -0.63 -1.48 -27.33
C TYR A 130 0.86 -1.56 -27.63
N VAL A 131 1.53 -2.50 -26.96
CA VAL A 131 2.95 -2.82 -27.17
C VAL A 131 3.00 -3.99 -28.15
N LYS A 132 3.48 -3.72 -29.36
CA LYS A 132 3.50 -4.64 -30.50
C LYS A 132 4.92 -5.07 -30.81
N ILE A 133 5.13 -6.35 -31.13
CA ILE A 133 6.42 -6.92 -31.53
C ILE A 133 6.43 -7.11 -33.04
N TYR A 134 7.53 -6.70 -33.68
CA TYR A 134 7.79 -6.90 -35.11
C TYR A 134 9.17 -7.52 -35.34
N GLU A 135 9.30 -8.30 -36.41
CA GLU A 135 10.62 -8.64 -36.97
C GLU A 135 11.22 -7.41 -37.66
N ASN A 136 12.50 -7.15 -37.42
CA ASN A 136 13.24 -6.04 -38.02
C ASN A 136 13.94 -6.49 -39.32
N ARG A 137 13.14 -6.79 -40.36
CA ARG A 137 13.65 -7.21 -41.67
C ARG A 137 13.58 -6.09 -42.72
N PRO A 138 14.59 -5.94 -43.58
CA PRO A 138 14.56 -4.98 -44.67
C PRO A 138 13.77 -5.52 -45.87
N ILE A 139 12.67 -4.83 -46.23
CA ILE A 139 12.10 -4.64 -47.57
C ILE A 139 10.84 -5.47 -47.98
N THR A 140 9.92 -4.76 -48.68
CA THR A 140 8.69 -5.13 -49.41
C THR A 140 7.36 -5.19 -48.67
N GLY A 141 6.99 -4.10 -47.99
CA GLY A 141 5.59 -3.65 -47.91
C GLY A 141 4.57 -4.54 -47.19
N VAL A 142 4.98 -5.64 -46.57
CA VAL A 142 4.15 -6.46 -45.69
C VAL A 142 4.72 -6.36 -44.29
N TRP A 143 3.90 -5.87 -43.37
CA TRP A 143 4.27 -5.68 -41.97
C TRP A 143 4.41 -7.06 -41.29
N ASN A 144 5.61 -7.45 -40.86
CA ASN A 144 5.81 -8.68 -40.08
C ASN A 144 5.46 -8.45 -38.60
N TYR A 145 4.21 -8.04 -38.36
CA TYR A 145 3.62 -8.05 -37.02
C TYR A 145 3.67 -9.47 -36.49
N ILE A 146 4.30 -9.65 -35.33
CA ILE A 146 4.38 -10.95 -34.68
C ILE A 146 3.16 -11.10 -33.77
N CYS A 147 3.05 -10.21 -32.79
CA CYS A 147 2.00 -10.24 -31.78
C CYS A 147 2.04 -8.96 -30.92
N THR A 148 0.97 -8.75 -30.16
CA THR A 148 0.84 -7.74 -29.11
C THR A 148 1.24 -8.35 -27.77
N ALA A 149 2.26 -7.75 -27.16
CA ALA A 149 2.90 -8.17 -25.93
C ALA A 149 2.38 -7.43 -24.69
N GLY A 150 1.53 -6.42 -24.85
CA GLY A 150 0.98 -5.67 -23.72
C GLY A 150 0.04 -4.55 -24.13
N SER A 151 -0.69 -4.02 -23.14
CA SER A 151 -1.50 -2.82 -23.32
C SER A 151 -1.55 -2.00 -22.03
N PHE A 152 -1.61 -0.68 -22.17
CA PHE A 152 -1.74 0.26 -21.05
C PHE A 152 -2.60 1.46 -21.45
N GLU A 153 -3.29 2.05 -20.50
CA GLU A 153 -4.05 3.29 -20.68
C GLU A 153 -3.40 4.37 -19.82
N VAL A 154 -3.23 5.57 -20.38
CA VAL A 154 -2.85 6.74 -19.59
C VAL A 154 -4.14 7.47 -19.27
N THR A 155 -4.59 7.32 -18.04
CA THR A 155 -5.82 7.94 -17.55
C THR A 155 -5.49 9.28 -16.90
N HIS A 156 -6.40 10.25 -17.08
CA HIS A 156 -6.46 11.43 -16.21
C HIS A 156 -7.11 10.98 -14.90
N ASP A 157 -6.45 10.09 -14.17
CA ASP A 157 -6.93 9.64 -12.87
C ASP A 157 -6.19 10.44 -11.79
N PRO A 158 -6.90 11.23 -10.97
CA PRO A 158 -6.30 11.76 -9.76
C PRO A 158 -5.78 10.60 -8.94
N ASP A 159 -4.51 10.71 -8.50
CA ASP A 159 -3.86 9.77 -7.61
C ASP A 159 -4.85 9.29 -6.52
N PRO A 160 -5.02 7.97 -6.28
CA PRO A 160 -5.91 7.47 -5.23
C PRO A 160 -5.51 7.98 -3.82
N ASN A 161 -4.34 8.60 -3.68
CA ASN A 161 -3.87 9.26 -2.46
C ASN A 161 -4.08 10.79 -2.45
N VAL A 162 -4.85 11.36 -3.39
CA VAL A 162 -5.31 12.74 -3.24
C VAL A 162 -6.32 12.77 -2.10
N GLU A 163 -5.99 13.49 -1.03
CA GLU A 163 -6.91 13.87 0.04
C GLU A 163 -8.18 14.43 -0.61
N THR A 164 -9.22 13.58 -0.67
CA THR A 164 -10.47 13.91 -1.33
C THR A 164 -11.52 14.16 -0.27
N ASP A 165 -12.13 15.32 -0.38
CA ASP A 165 -13.31 15.68 0.38
C ASP A 165 -14.56 14.89 -0.07
N CYS A 166 -14.52 14.21 -1.22
CA CYS A 166 -15.66 13.47 -1.74
C CYS A 166 -15.95 12.24 -0.89
N GLU A 167 -17.22 11.97 -0.63
CA GLU A 167 -17.65 10.78 0.11
C GLU A 167 -18.49 9.90 -0.81
N ILE A 168 -18.17 8.60 -0.91
CA ILE A 168 -18.96 7.62 -1.67
C ILE A 168 -19.46 6.53 -0.73
N TYR A 169 -20.76 6.27 -0.77
CA TYR A 169 -21.44 5.24 0.00
C TYR A 169 -22.09 4.26 -0.95
N VAL A 170 -21.80 2.97 -0.79
CA VAL A 170 -22.42 1.89 -1.59
C VAL A 170 -23.04 0.87 -0.65
N TRP A 171 -24.28 0.49 -0.92
CA TRP A 171 -25.00 -0.48 -0.08
C TRP A 171 -26.08 -1.25 -0.84
N GLN A 172 -26.49 -2.36 -0.25
CA GLN A 172 -27.68 -3.12 -0.63
C GLN A 172 -28.66 -3.18 0.55
N GLU A 173 -29.95 -3.34 0.26
CA GLU A 173 -30.96 -3.58 1.29
C GLU A 173 -31.15 -5.09 1.50
N LYS A 174 -30.97 -5.55 2.73
CA LYS A 174 -31.07 -6.96 3.12
C LYS A 174 -31.81 -7.07 4.44
N ASN A 175 -32.92 -7.80 4.46
CA ASN A 175 -33.76 -8.00 5.66
C ASN A 175 -34.14 -6.68 6.38
N GLY A 176 -34.41 -5.61 5.63
CA GLY A 176 -34.76 -4.29 6.18
C GLY A 176 -33.59 -3.49 6.75
N LYS A 177 -32.35 -3.97 6.62
CA LYS A 177 -31.12 -3.25 6.97
C LYS A 177 -30.37 -2.82 5.71
N ARG A 178 -29.61 -1.73 5.82
CA ARG A 178 -28.65 -1.32 4.78
C ARG A 178 -27.28 -1.93 5.07
N CYS A 179 -26.81 -2.78 4.16
CA CYS A 179 -25.50 -3.42 4.26
C CYS A 179 -24.52 -2.73 3.32
N GLY A 180 -23.49 -2.10 3.89
CA GLY A 180 -22.46 -1.37 3.16
C GLY A 180 -21.51 -2.27 2.38
N ALA A 181 -20.76 -1.68 1.45
CA ALA A 181 -19.75 -2.38 0.63
C ALA A 181 -18.68 -3.12 1.45
N SER A 182 -18.33 -2.63 2.64
CA SER A 182 -17.44 -3.29 3.59
C SER A 182 -18.02 -4.57 4.21
N GLY A 183 -19.31 -4.83 4.02
CA GLY A 183 -20.09 -5.90 4.67
C GLY A 183 -20.53 -7.04 3.77
N CYS A 184 -19.95 -7.15 2.58
CA CYS A 184 -20.30 -8.09 1.51
C CYS A 184 -21.62 -7.71 0.78
N LEU A 185 -21.49 -7.39 -0.52
CA LEU A 185 -22.61 -7.19 -1.45
C LEU A 185 -22.78 -8.45 -2.32
N VAL A 186 -24.02 -8.79 -2.69
CA VAL A 186 -24.35 -10.02 -3.45
C VAL A 186 -24.74 -9.68 -4.89
N ALA A 187 -24.32 -10.52 -5.84
CA ALA A 187 -24.77 -10.49 -7.23
C ALA A 187 -26.19 -11.09 -7.40
N GLY A 188 -26.59 -11.41 -8.64
CA GLY A 188 -27.91 -12.03 -8.92
C GLY A 188 -29.05 -11.03 -9.18
N GLY A 189 -28.71 -9.80 -9.59
CA GLY A 189 -29.67 -8.76 -9.93
C GLY A 189 -30.18 -7.95 -8.74
N VAL A 190 -29.57 -8.11 -7.56
CA VAL A 190 -29.89 -7.31 -6.37
C VAL A 190 -29.56 -5.84 -6.65
N THR A 191 -30.49 -4.94 -6.31
CA THR A 191 -30.29 -3.50 -6.49
C THR A 191 -29.24 -2.98 -5.51
N THR A 192 -28.14 -2.47 -6.06
CA THR A 192 -27.09 -1.77 -5.33
C THR A 192 -27.29 -0.29 -5.47
N TYR A 193 -27.30 0.42 -4.35
CA TYR A 193 -27.44 1.87 -4.29
C TYR A 193 -26.07 2.52 -4.11
N ILE A 194 -25.87 3.65 -4.79
CA ILE A 194 -24.66 4.46 -4.69
C ILE A 194 -25.08 5.89 -4.37
N GLU A 195 -24.52 6.47 -3.33
CA GLU A 195 -24.69 7.88 -2.97
C GLU A 195 -23.32 8.53 -2.88
N ALA A 196 -23.17 9.68 -3.52
CA ALA A 196 -21.97 10.49 -3.40
C ALA A 196 -22.32 11.84 -2.78
N LYS A 197 -21.46 12.33 -1.91
CA LYS A 197 -21.57 13.63 -1.23
C LYS A 197 -20.30 14.43 -1.40
N ASN A 198 -20.41 15.73 -1.12
CA ASN A 198 -19.31 16.68 -1.19
C ASN A 198 -18.64 16.76 -2.58
N ILE A 199 -19.43 16.53 -3.64
CA ILE A 199 -18.95 16.64 -5.02
C ILE A 199 -18.72 18.12 -5.34
N LYS A 200 -17.46 18.47 -5.64
CA LYS A 200 -17.02 19.85 -5.94
C LYS A 200 -16.46 19.95 -7.36
N LEU A 201 -16.45 21.17 -7.89
CA LEU A 201 -15.73 21.55 -9.11
C LEU A 201 -15.03 22.87 -8.86
N ASN A 202 -13.70 22.94 -9.00
CA ASN A 202 -12.89 24.10 -8.63
C ASN A 202 -13.15 24.58 -7.18
N ASP A 203 -13.13 23.65 -6.22
CA ASP A 203 -13.41 23.86 -4.78
C ASP A 203 -14.82 24.37 -4.43
N GLN A 204 -15.72 24.47 -5.40
CA GLN A 204 -17.11 24.86 -5.18
C GLN A 204 -18.05 23.66 -5.23
N LEU A 205 -18.93 23.51 -4.23
CA LEU A 205 -19.97 22.49 -4.23
C LEU A 205 -20.87 22.62 -5.46
N LEU A 206 -21.05 21.51 -6.16
CA LEU A 206 -21.95 21.45 -7.32
C LEU A 206 -23.40 21.52 -6.85
N ASP A 207 -24.20 22.41 -7.44
CA ASP A 207 -25.64 22.49 -7.18
C ASP A 207 -26.39 22.71 -8.49
N LYS A 208 -27.52 22.00 -8.66
CA LYS A 208 -28.37 22.06 -9.86
C LYS A 208 -27.61 21.77 -11.15
N LYS A 209 -26.66 20.84 -11.10
CA LYS A 209 -25.86 20.36 -12.24
C LYS A 209 -26.07 18.87 -12.43
N LYS A 210 -25.97 18.41 -13.67
CA LYS A 210 -25.96 16.98 -13.99
C LYS A 210 -24.54 16.45 -13.98
N VAL A 211 -24.35 15.32 -13.32
CA VAL A 211 -23.12 14.54 -13.35
C VAL A 211 -23.42 13.13 -13.81
N ILE A 212 -22.42 12.42 -14.31
CA ILE A 212 -22.54 11.04 -14.75
C ILE A 212 -21.91 10.15 -13.68
N PHE A 213 -22.70 9.23 -13.14
CA PHE A 213 -22.21 8.12 -12.33
C PHE A 213 -22.00 6.95 -13.28
N GLU A 214 -20.74 6.54 -13.45
CA GLU A 214 -20.36 5.39 -14.24
C GLU A 214 -19.94 4.25 -13.31
N ILE A 215 -20.51 3.07 -13.54
CA ILE A 215 -20.21 1.84 -12.82
C ILE A 215 -19.49 0.91 -13.79
N GLY A 216 -18.24 0.59 -13.49
CA GLY A 216 -17.41 -0.34 -14.26
C GLY A 216 -17.35 -1.74 -13.65
N SER A 217 -16.87 -2.72 -14.42
CA SER A 217 -16.59 -4.09 -13.95
C SER A 217 -15.08 -4.38 -13.89
N ASN A 218 -14.74 -5.62 -13.57
CA ASN A 218 -13.39 -6.16 -13.60
C ASN A 218 -12.79 -6.26 -15.02
N LYS A 219 -13.58 -6.00 -16.07
CA LYS A 219 -13.10 -5.93 -17.46
C LYS A 219 -12.73 -4.49 -17.80
N LEU A 220 -11.52 -4.29 -18.32
CA LEU A 220 -11.00 -2.99 -18.69
C LEU A 220 -11.89 -2.28 -19.72
N GLY A 221 -12.36 -1.08 -19.39
CA GLY A 221 -13.21 -0.25 -20.26
C GLY A 221 -14.67 -0.68 -20.33
N ASP A 222 -15.08 -1.67 -19.53
CA ASP A 222 -16.46 -2.14 -19.47
C ASP A 222 -17.29 -1.21 -18.58
N VAL A 223 -18.38 -0.70 -19.13
CA VAL A 223 -19.36 0.12 -18.42
C VAL A 223 -20.60 -0.73 -18.22
N VAL A 224 -20.83 -1.14 -16.97
CA VAL A 224 -21.98 -1.96 -16.58
C VAL A 224 -23.24 -1.11 -16.48
N ALA A 225 -23.10 0.13 -16.02
CA ALA A 225 -24.17 1.10 -15.97
C ALA A 225 -23.62 2.53 -15.97
N ASP A 226 -24.30 3.44 -16.65
CA ASP A 226 -24.09 4.87 -16.51
C ASP A 226 -25.43 5.59 -16.30
N LYS A 227 -25.45 6.59 -15.43
CA LYS A 227 -26.66 7.37 -15.17
C LYS A 227 -26.32 8.84 -14.99
N SER A 228 -27.09 9.69 -15.67
CA SER A 228 -27.04 11.13 -15.43
C SER A 228 -27.89 11.46 -14.19
N VAL A 229 -27.25 12.02 -13.18
CA VAL A 229 -27.84 12.33 -11.88
C VAL A 229 -27.81 13.83 -11.65
N ASP A 230 -28.94 14.40 -11.25
CA ASP A 230 -29.03 15.80 -10.81
C ASP A 230 -28.44 15.94 -9.40
N ILE A 231 -27.40 16.75 -9.28
CA ILE A 231 -26.73 17.04 -8.01
C ILE A 231 -27.42 18.21 -7.31
N ARG A 232 -27.62 18.06 -6.00
CA ARG A 232 -28.09 19.12 -5.10
C ARG A 232 -27.13 19.25 -3.92
N ASN A 233 -26.62 20.45 -3.70
CA ASN A 233 -25.67 20.74 -2.61
C ASN A 233 -24.52 19.71 -2.50
N GLY A 234 -23.91 19.37 -3.63
CA GLY A 234 -22.81 18.41 -3.74
C GLY A 234 -23.21 16.94 -3.51
N ALA A 235 -24.49 16.61 -3.41
CA ALA A 235 -24.96 15.25 -3.21
C ALA A 235 -25.80 14.72 -4.39
N GLY A 236 -25.61 13.44 -4.71
CA GLY A 236 -26.33 12.72 -5.75
C GLY A 236 -26.44 11.24 -5.41
N LYS A 237 -27.53 10.61 -5.85
CA LYS A 237 -27.79 9.19 -5.63
C LYS A 237 -28.21 8.49 -6.91
N THR A 238 -27.68 7.30 -7.12
CA THR A 238 -28.02 6.39 -8.21
C THR A 238 -28.17 4.97 -7.69
N ASP A 239 -28.55 4.06 -8.58
CA ASP A 239 -28.78 2.65 -8.33
C ASP A 239 -28.48 1.85 -9.60
N PHE A 240 -28.03 0.61 -9.42
CA PHE A 240 -27.86 -0.34 -10.52
C PHE A 240 -28.12 -1.79 -10.04
N PRO A 241 -28.59 -2.69 -10.92
CA PRO A 241 -28.72 -4.11 -10.59
C PRO A 241 -27.36 -4.83 -10.69
N ALA A 242 -26.90 -5.42 -9.59
CA ALA A 242 -25.63 -6.16 -9.54
C ALA A 242 -25.77 -7.55 -10.20
N GLN A 243 -25.43 -7.67 -11.48
CA GLN A 243 -25.59 -8.91 -12.26
C GLN A 243 -24.41 -9.88 -12.10
N ALA A 244 -23.18 -9.37 -12.10
CA ALA A 244 -21.96 -10.16 -12.10
C ALA A 244 -21.18 -9.99 -10.79
N THR A 245 -20.29 -10.94 -10.51
CA THR A 245 -19.38 -10.91 -9.36
C THR A 245 -18.00 -10.37 -9.70
N GLY A 246 -17.26 -10.05 -8.65
CA GLY A 246 -15.93 -9.47 -8.68
C GLY A 246 -15.92 -7.96 -8.45
N THR A 247 -14.76 -7.37 -8.73
CA THR A 247 -14.50 -5.95 -8.51
C THR A 247 -15.34 -5.08 -9.44
N HIS A 248 -16.06 -4.14 -8.84
CA HIS A 248 -16.75 -3.07 -9.54
C HIS A 248 -16.11 -1.73 -9.19
N THR A 249 -16.26 -0.75 -10.06
CA THR A 249 -15.72 0.60 -9.82
C THR A 249 -16.81 1.65 -9.96
N VAL A 250 -16.68 2.74 -9.19
CA VAL A 250 -17.51 3.93 -9.33
C VAL A 250 -16.63 5.08 -9.79
N LEU A 251 -17.03 5.71 -10.89
CA LEU A 251 -16.43 6.94 -11.40
C LEU A 251 -17.50 8.02 -11.55
N ILE A 252 -17.24 9.20 -10.98
CA ILE A 252 -18.16 10.34 -11.06
C ILE A 252 -17.52 11.42 -11.93
N LYS A 253 -18.21 11.82 -12.99
CA LYS A 253 -17.69 12.75 -14.00
C LYS A 253 -18.69 13.84 -14.36
N SER A 254 -18.18 15.00 -14.78
CA SER A 254 -19.00 16.11 -15.25
C SER A 254 -19.74 15.77 -16.54
N SER A 255 -20.95 16.31 -16.70
CA SER A 255 -21.63 16.33 -18.00
C SER A 255 -21.02 17.44 -18.86
N SER A 256 -20.68 17.13 -20.12
CA SER A 256 -20.15 17.94 -21.24
C SER A 256 -20.09 19.48 -21.13
N PRO A 257 -19.16 20.18 -21.83
CA PRO A 257 -18.35 19.72 -22.97
C PRO A 257 -16.97 19.19 -22.61
N ASN A 258 -16.47 19.45 -21.41
CA ASN A 258 -15.19 18.92 -20.91
C ASN A 258 -15.51 17.93 -19.78
N ILE A 259 -15.42 16.63 -20.09
CA ILE A 259 -15.63 15.57 -19.10
C ILE A 259 -14.44 15.59 -18.14
N GLN A 260 -14.71 15.95 -16.88
CA GLN A 260 -13.75 16.01 -15.80
C GLN A 260 -14.17 15.01 -14.72
N THR A 261 -13.20 14.28 -14.18
CA THR A 261 -13.40 13.44 -12.99
C THR A 261 -13.67 14.35 -11.79
N LEU A 262 -14.80 14.16 -11.12
CA LEU A 262 -15.25 15.00 -9.99
C LEU A 262 -14.93 14.37 -8.64
N CYS A 263 -14.86 13.04 -8.58
CA CYS A 263 -14.40 12.29 -7.41
C CYS A 263 -13.44 11.18 -7.87
N PRO A 264 -12.40 10.84 -7.08
CA PRO A 264 -11.46 9.78 -7.45
C PRO A 264 -12.16 8.45 -7.72
N LYS A 265 -11.66 7.67 -8.67
CA LYS A 265 -12.22 6.34 -8.94
C LYS A 265 -12.07 5.46 -7.70
N VAL A 266 -13.13 4.76 -7.31
CA VAL A 266 -13.10 3.85 -6.15
C VAL A 266 -13.65 2.48 -6.52
N ALA A 267 -13.06 1.42 -5.95
CA ALA A 267 -13.46 0.04 -6.19
C ALA A 267 -14.25 -0.53 -5.01
N PHE A 268 -15.13 -1.49 -5.29
CA PHE A 268 -15.85 -2.28 -4.29
C PHE A 268 -16.13 -3.69 -4.82
N GLU A 269 -16.29 -4.66 -3.93
CA GLU A 269 -16.47 -6.07 -4.28
C GLU A 269 -17.94 -6.51 -4.25
N ILE A 270 -18.33 -7.30 -5.25
CA ILE A 270 -19.63 -7.99 -5.30
C ILE A 270 -19.37 -9.50 -5.35
N ASN A 271 -19.99 -10.24 -4.44
CA ASN A 271 -19.75 -11.66 -4.20
C ASN A 271 -20.91 -12.53 -4.69
N ASP A 272 -20.66 -13.82 -4.92
CA ASP A 272 -21.69 -14.77 -5.35
C ASP A 272 -22.69 -15.03 -4.20
N THR A 273 -22.20 -15.10 -2.96
CA THR A 273 -23.00 -15.35 -1.75
C THR A 273 -22.38 -14.66 -0.53
N CYS A 274 -23.19 -14.04 0.32
CA CYS A 274 -22.73 -13.31 1.53
C CYS A 274 -23.22 -13.89 2.87
N GLY A 275 -23.97 -15.01 2.89
CA GLY A 275 -24.55 -15.54 4.14
C GLY A 275 -25.36 -14.47 4.91
N ASP A 276 -25.07 -14.29 6.21
CA ASP A 276 -25.66 -13.24 7.06
C ASP A 276 -24.78 -11.98 7.23
N LEU A 277 -23.65 -11.91 6.52
CA LEU A 277 -22.75 -10.75 6.59
C LEU A 277 -23.49 -9.47 6.18
N CYS A 278 -23.29 -8.43 6.99
CA CYS A 278 -23.85 -7.09 6.81
C CYS A 278 -23.12 -6.10 7.73
N SER A 279 -22.35 -5.19 7.14
CA SER A 279 -21.67 -4.10 7.84
C SER A 279 -22.45 -2.79 7.67
N PRO A 280 -22.32 -1.84 8.61
CA PRO A 280 -22.91 -0.51 8.44
C PRO A 280 -22.39 0.17 7.17
N VAL A 281 -23.19 1.06 6.60
CA VAL A 281 -22.80 1.84 5.42
C VAL A 281 -21.80 2.91 5.83
N THR A 282 -20.59 2.83 5.29
CA THR A 282 -19.49 3.79 5.52
C THR A 282 -19.04 4.43 4.20
N ASN A 283 -18.28 5.50 4.28
CA ASN A 283 -17.58 6.07 3.13
C ASN A 283 -16.54 5.07 2.63
N ILE A 284 -16.49 4.81 1.33
CA ILE A 284 -15.56 3.85 0.72
C ILE A 284 -14.16 4.44 0.60
N TYR A 285 -13.99 5.75 0.53
CA TYR A 285 -12.63 6.32 0.62
C TYR A 285 -12.03 6.11 2.02
N ASP A 286 -12.85 6.24 3.06
CA ASP A 286 -12.46 5.95 4.45
C ASP A 286 -12.42 4.44 4.76
N SER A 287 -12.77 3.58 3.79
CA SER A 287 -12.51 2.15 3.93
C SER A 287 -11.01 1.81 3.80
N GLY A 288 -10.18 2.83 3.53
CA GLY A 288 -8.72 2.84 3.59
C GLY A 288 -8.11 2.89 5.00
N ASP A 289 -8.77 2.33 6.01
CA ASP A 289 -8.11 1.87 7.24
C ASP A 289 -8.57 0.45 7.64
N ALA A 290 -9.01 -0.33 6.65
CA ALA A 290 -9.38 -1.73 6.80
C ALA A 290 -8.77 -2.63 5.70
N ASP A 291 -7.52 -2.36 5.27
CA ASP A 291 -6.63 -3.42 4.77
C ASP A 291 -5.15 -2.94 4.63
N GLN A 292 -4.52 -2.64 5.75
CA GLN A 292 -3.47 -3.58 6.12
C GLN A 292 -4.18 -4.54 7.08
N PRO A 293 -3.95 -5.86 7.05
CA PRO A 293 -4.21 -6.63 8.24
C PRO A 293 -3.39 -5.92 9.32
N LEU A 294 -4.07 -5.21 10.23
CA LEU A 294 -3.49 -4.94 11.53
C LEU A 294 -2.98 -6.31 11.91
N PHE A 295 -1.66 -6.47 11.96
CA PHE A 295 -1.06 -7.66 12.54
C PHE A 295 -1.84 -7.80 13.84
N GLU A 296 -2.74 -8.80 13.94
CA GLU A 296 -3.66 -8.90 15.07
C GLU A 296 -2.79 -9.32 16.25
N LEU A 297 -2.01 -8.36 16.77
CA LEU A 297 -1.03 -8.52 17.82
C LEU A 297 -1.72 -9.19 19.00
N CYS A 298 -2.96 -8.78 19.26
CA CYS A 298 -3.79 -9.32 20.32
C CYS A 298 -4.37 -10.72 20.05
N ASN A 299 -4.39 -11.20 18.81
CA ASN A 299 -4.75 -12.60 18.51
C ASN A 299 -3.53 -13.52 18.47
N GLN A 300 -2.32 -12.94 18.52
CA GLN A 300 -1.05 -13.67 18.62
C GLN A 300 -0.48 -13.72 20.04
N VAL A 301 -1.13 -13.08 21.01
CA VAL A 301 -0.78 -13.16 22.44
C VAL A 301 -1.54 -14.27 23.13
N THR A 302 -1.08 -14.65 24.32
CA THR A 302 -1.77 -15.67 25.13
C THR A 302 -3.16 -15.21 25.54
N GLU A 303 -4.09 -16.16 25.77
CA GLU A 303 -5.45 -15.87 26.25
C GLU A 303 -5.46 -15.02 27.54
N ALA A 304 -4.41 -15.13 28.36
CA ALA A 304 -4.25 -14.37 29.61
C ALA A 304 -3.90 -12.88 29.41
N ASP A 305 -3.38 -12.51 28.23
CA ASP A 305 -2.93 -11.15 27.92
C ASP A 305 -3.73 -10.50 26.79
N GLN A 306 -4.63 -11.24 26.14
CA GLN A 306 -5.47 -10.75 25.06
C GLN A 306 -6.35 -9.57 25.50
N GLU A 307 -7.02 -9.67 26.65
CA GLU A 307 -7.84 -8.58 27.19
C GLU A 307 -7.01 -7.31 27.46
N LYS A 308 -5.81 -7.47 28.04
CA LYS A 308 -4.88 -6.35 28.32
C LYS A 308 -4.32 -5.73 27.04
N CYS A 309 -4.11 -6.54 26.01
CA CYS A 309 -3.66 -6.09 24.70
C CYS A 309 -4.76 -5.28 24.00
N LEU A 310 -6.01 -5.74 24.02
CA LEU A 310 -7.14 -5.02 23.47
C LEU A 310 -7.34 -3.68 24.20
N GLU A 311 -7.27 -3.67 25.53
CA GLU A 311 -7.33 -2.43 26.32
C GLU A 311 -6.18 -1.46 26.00
N CYS A 312 -4.99 -1.98 25.69
CA CYS A 312 -3.83 -1.17 25.31
C CYS A 312 -4.00 -0.44 23.98
N ILE A 313 -4.65 -1.11 23.02
CA ILE A 313 -4.87 -0.57 21.66
C ILE A 313 -6.08 0.37 21.63
N ASP A 314 -7.09 0.15 22.48
CA ASP A 314 -8.25 1.03 22.64
C ASP A 314 -7.87 2.40 23.24
N LYS A 315 -6.72 2.46 23.92
CA LYS A 315 -6.09 3.69 24.41
C LYS A 315 -4.91 4.06 23.48
N PRO A 316 -4.45 5.32 23.45
CA PRO A 316 -3.25 5.69 22.69
C PRO A 316 -2.03 4.98 23.30
N GLY A 317 -1.73 3.76 22.84
CA GLY A 317 -0.75 2.85 23.42
C GLY A 317 -0.26 1.81 22.41
N VAL A 318 0.94 1.28 22.64
CA VAL A 318 1.59 0.27 21.81
C VAL A 318 1.80 -1.00 22.64
N TRP A 319 1.24 -2.12 22.18
CA TRP A 319 1.49 -3.42 22.80
C TRP A 319 2.88 -3.96 22.45
N THR A 320 3.64 -4.37 23.45
CA THR A 320 5.01 -4.88 23.30
C THR A 320 5.21 -6.18 24.09
N ALA A 321 6.35 -6.85 23.89
CA ALA A 321 6.71 -8.07 24.63
C ALA A 321 6.81 -7.88 26.16
N ILE A 322 6.89 -6.63 26.64
CA ILE A 322 6.93 -6.27 28.06
C ILE A 322 5.57 -5.73 28.56
N GLY A 323 4.53 -5.76 27.72
CA GLY A 323 3.19 -5.24 28.01
C GLY A 323 2.87 -3.95 27.26
N CYS A 324 1.84 -3.24 27.73
CA CYS A 324 1.37 -2.01 27.12
C CYS A 324 2.27 -0.80 27.42
N ILE A 325 2.66 -0.06 26.38
CA ILE A 325 3.36 1.22 26.49
C ILE A 325 2.43 2.34 26.02
N PRO A 326 1.85 3.14 26.93
CA PRO A 326 1.04 4.30 26.55
C PRO A 326 1.89 5.31 25.76
N THR A 327 1.30 6.01 24.79
CA THR A 327 1.97 7.04 23.99
C THR A 327 1.78 8.45 24.56
N ASP A 328 1.05 8.59 25.68
CA ASP A 328 0.96 9.84 26.40
C ASP A 328 2.25 10.13 27.19
N PRO A 329 2.69 11.41 27.30
CA PRO A 329 3.96 11.75 27.94
C PRO A 329 4.10 11.26 29.38
N GLN A 330 2.99 11.18 30.13
CA GLN A 330 3.01 10.75 31.53
C GLN A 330 3.13 9.22 31.62
N GLY A 331 2.41 8.50 30.76
CA GLY A 331 2.42 7.05 30.64
C GLY A 331 3.78 6.51 30.19
N ILE A 332 4.44 7.15 29.22
CA ILE A 332 5.80 6.77 28.79
C ILE A 332 6.79 6.83 29.96
N ILE A 333 6.78 7.93 30.74
CA ILE A 333 7.67 8.10 31.89
C ILE A 333 7.36 7.05 32.97
N LYS A 334 6.07 6.81 33.25
CA LYS A 334 5.64 5.80 34.23
C LYS A 334 6.12 4.41 33.85
N THR A 335 5.93 4.01 32.60
CA THR A 335 6.34 2.69 32.08
C THR A 335 7.86 2.54 32.08
N MET A 336 8.62 3.57 31.67
CA MET A 336 10.09 3.55 31.72
C MET A 336 10.62 3.41 33.15
N VAL A 337 10.03 4.13 34.12
CA VAL A 337 10.42 4.03 35.53
C VAL A 337 10.09 2.65 36.10
N GLN A 338 8.91 2.11 35.80
CA GLN A 338 8.52 0.76 36.24
C GLN A 338 9.43 -0.32 35.65
N LEU A 339 9.77 -0.21 34.36
CA LEU A 339 10.68 -1.13 33.68
C LEU A 339 12.12 -1.02 34.22
N GLY A 340 12.60 0.20 34.45
CA GLY A 340 13.91 0.43 35.06
C GLY A 340 14.01 -0.16 36.48
N LEU A 341 12.93 -0.05 37.27
CA LEU A 341 12.85 -0.64 38.60
C LEU A 341 12.80 -2.17 38.57
N SER A 342 12.05 -2.78 37.65
CA SER A 342 11.96 -4.24 37.55
C SER A 342 13.30 -4.86 37.15
N ILE A 343 13.96 -4.28 36.14
CA ILE A 343 15.29 -4.73 35.69
C ILE A 343 16.35 -4.45 36.76
N GLY A 344 16.36 -3.24 37.34
CA GLY A 344 17.30 -2.85 38.38
C GLY A 344 17.17 -3.69 39.65
N GLY A 345 15.94 -3.97 40.09
CA GLY A 345 15.66 -4.84 41.22
C GLY A 345 16.08 -6.29 40.96
N GLY A 346 15.75 -6.83 39.78
CA GLY A 346 16.15 -8.18 39.38
C GLY A 346 17.67 -8.35 39.30
N LEU A 347 18.37 -7.41 38.67
CA LEU A 347 19.83 -7.44 38.57
C LEU A 347 20.51 -7.33 39.94
N THR A 348 19.98 -6.46 40.81
CA THR A 348 20.49 -6.31 42.19
C THR A 348 20.33 -7.61 42.95
N LEU A 349 19.18 -8.26 42.87
CA LEU A 349 18.92 -9.55 43.52
C LEU A 349 19.94 -10.61 43.05
N LEU A 350 20.22 -10.68 41.75
CA LEU A 350 21.21 -11.63 41.21
C LEU A 350 22.63 -11.33 41.73
N LEU A 351 23.04 -10.07 41.80
CA LEU A 351 24.36 -9.70 42.32
C LEU A 351 24.50 -10.04 43.80
N ILE A 352 23.46 -9.84 44.60
CA ILE A 352 23.43 -10.23 46.01
C ILE A 352 23.54 -11.76 46.14
N LEU A 353 22.80 -12.53 45.33
CA LEU A 353 22.88 -14.00 45.34
C LEU A 353 24.29 -14.50 44.98
N VAL A 354 24.92 -13.91 43.96
CA VAL A 354 26.30 -14.25 43.58
C VAL A 354 27.27 -13.92 44.71
N GLY A 355 27.13 -12.75 45.34
CA GLY A 355 27.94 -12.37 46.50
C GLY A 355 27.73 -13.32 47.69
N ALA A 356 26.48 -13.68 47.99
CA ALA A 356 26.14 -14.59 49.09
C ALA A 356 26.67 -16.01 48.86
N PHE A 357 26.62 -16.50 47.62
CA PHE A 357 27.20 -17.79 47.26
C PHE A 357 28.74 -17.76 47.40
N ARG A 358 29.39 -16.71 46.90
CA ARG A 358 30.84 -16.50 47.08
C ARG A 358 31.23 -16.43 48.55
N PHE A 359 30.45 -15.74 49.38
CA PHE A 359 30.64 -15.68 50.82
C PHE A 359 30.50 -17.05 51.51
N SER A 360 29.60 -17.91 51.02
CA SER A 360 29.36 -19.24 51.60
C SER A 360 30.47 -20.25 51.25
N VAL A 361 31.05 -20.15 50.05
CA VAL A 361 32.08 -21.09 49.54
C VAL A 361 33.50 -20.67 49.91
N SER A 362 33.72 -19.43 50.38
CA SER A 362 35.06 -18.86 50.58
C SER A 362 35.92 -19.54 51.65
N SER A 363 35.38 -20.51 52.41
CA SER A 363 36.15 -21.47 53.25
C SER A 363 37.20 -20.83 54.19
N GLY A 364 37.04 -19.55 54.57
CA GLY A 364 37.97 -18.81 55.43
C GLY A 364 39.05 -17.99 54.71
N ASP A 365 39.05 -17.92 53.38
CA ASP A 365 39.91 -17.00 52.61
C ASP A 365 39.43 -15.55 52.80
N SER A 366 40.20 -14.77 53.56
CA SER A 366 39.85 -13.39 53.91
C SER A 366 39.66 -12.48 52.70
N LYS A 367 40.34 -12.76 51.58
CA LYS A 367 40.26 -11.93 50.38
C LYS A 367 38.91 -12.10 49.69
N GLN A 368 38.44 -13.34 49.55
CA GLN A 368 37.18 -13.64 48.89
C GLN A 368 35.96 -13.25 49.73
N VAL A 369 36.08 -13.31 51.05
CA VAL A 369 35.04 -12.80 51.96
C VAL A 369 34.88 -11.29 51.82
N GLU A 370 35.98 -10.55 51.70
CA GLU A 370 35.93 -9.09 51.56
C GLU A 370 35.37 -8.68 50.20
N GLU A 371 35.83 -9.30 49.11
CA GLU A 371 35.29 -9.06 47.77
C GLU A 371 33.79 -9.36 47.68
N ALA A 372 33.31 -10.43 48.35
CA ALA A 372 31.89 -10.75 48.40
C ALA A 372 31.07 -9.68 49.15
N LYS A 373 31.60 -9.16 50.27
CA LYS A 373 30.95 -8.08 51.04
C LYS A 373 30.91 -6.77 50.28
N GLU A 374 32.00 -6.38 49.62
CA GLU A 374 32.05 -5.19 48.77
C GLU A 374 31.05 -5.29 47.61
N GLN A 375 30.94 -6.48 46.99
CA GLN A 375 29.99 -6.73 45.91
C GLN A 375 28.52 -6.61 46.38
N ILE A 376 28.18 -7.18 47.55
CA ILE A 376 26.83 -7.07 48.12
C ILE A 376 26.54 -5.61 48.49
N THR A 377 27.49 -4.94 49.15
CA THR A 377 27.32 -3.56 49.63
C THR A 377 27.14 -2.58 48.49
N SER A 378 27.95 -2.71 47.43
CA SER A 378 27.82 -1.88 46.23
C SER A 378 26.49 -2.09 45.50
N ALA A 379 26.00 -3.33 45.41
CA ALA A 379 24.68 -3.63 44.86
C ALA A 379 23.54 -2.99 45.68
N VAL A 380 23.60 -3.08 47.01
CA VAL A 380 22.61 -2.47 47.91
C VAL A 380 22.63 -0.94 47.82
N ILE A 381 23.81 -0.32 47.80
CA ILE A 381 23.95 1.14 47.65
C ILE A 381 23.38 1.60 46.31
N GLY A 382 23.64 0.86 45.22
CA GLY A 382 23.09 1.15 43.89
C GLY A 382 21.56 1.11 43.87
N LEU A 383 20.96 0.09 44.49
CA LEU A 383 19.50 -0.01 44.60
C LEU A 383 18.90 1.12 45.45
N LEU A 384 19.52 1.43 46.59
CA LEU A 384 19.10 2.55 47.43
C LEU A 384 19.16 3.88 46.66
N PHE A 385 20.20 4.09 45.88
CA PHE A 385 20.35 5.29 45.05
C PHE A 385 19.20 5.45 44.05
N ILE A 386 18.79 4.37 43.38
CA ILE A 386 17.65 4.38 42.44
C ILE A 386 16.35 4.72 43.17
N ILE A 387 16.09 4.09 44.32
CA ILE A 387 14.88 4.33 45.13
C ILE A 387 14.83 5.79 45.61
N PHE A 388 15.95 6.32 46.11
CA PHE A 388 16.04 7.71 46.55
C PHE A 388 15.87 8.70 45.39
N SER A 389 16.49 8.43 44.23
CA SER A 389 16.36 9.27 43.04
C SER A 389 14.89 9.42 42.62
N ILE A 390 14.14 8.32 42.58
CA ILE A 390 12.71 8.34 42.23
C ILE A 390 11.89 9.06 43.29
N THR A 391 12.21 8.86 44.57
CA THR A 391 11.53 9.53 45.68
C THR A 391 11.72 11.04 45.62
N LEU A 392 12.94 11.50 45.33
CA LEU A 392 13.24 12.92 45.14
C LEU A 392 12.54 13.49 43.90
N LEU A 393 12.52 12.75 42.79
CA LEU A 393 11.81 13.16 41.57
C LEU A 393 10.31 13.33 41.83
N ARG A 394 9.69 12.40 42.58
CA ARG A 394 8.27 12.51 42.98
C ARG A 394 8.03 13.67 43.94
N PHE A 395 8.92 13.88 44.91
CA PHE A 395 8.82 14.99 45.85
C PHE A 395 8.83 16.33 45.14
N ILE A 396 9.79 16.54 44.23
CA ILE A 396 9.91 17.78 43.47
C ILE A 396 8.77 17.92 42.44
N GLY A 397 8.47 16.85 41.69
CA GLY A 397 7.46 16.87 40.61
C GLY A 397 6.02 17.07 41.10
N VAL A 398 5.66 16.49 42.25
CA VAL A 398 4.30 16.64 42.82
C VAL A 398 4.16 17.94 43.58
N GLN A 399 5.15 18.35 44.38
CA GLN A 399 5.02 19.52 45.26
C GLN A 399 5.29 20.87 44.57
N PHE A 400 6.14 20.91 43.54
CA PHE A 400 6.51 22.18 42.89
C PHE A 400 5.90 22.37 41.50
N LEU A 401 5.75 21.30 40.71
CA LEU A 401 5.25 21.38 39.33
C LEU A 401 3.79 20.96 39.15
N GLN A 402 3.10 20.54 40.22
CA GLN A 402 1.70 20.08 40.20
C GLN A 402 1.38 19.14 39.03
N ILE A 403 2.29 18.23 38.67
CA ILE A 403 2.03 17.29 37.57
C ILE A 403 1.09 16.18 38.09
N PRO A 404 -0.19 16.14 37.66
CA PRO A 404 -1.10 15.07 38.06
C PRO A 404 -0.57 13.74 37.51
N GLY A 405 -0.56 12.68 38.33
CA GLY A 405 -0.16 11.32 37.92
C GLY A 405 1.09 10.72 38.61
N PHE A 406 1.85 11.49 39.39
CA PHE A 406 3.01 10.99 40.16
C PHE A 406 2.69 10.57 41.61
N GLY A 407 1.46 10.78 42.06
CA GLY A 407 0.94 10.23 43.32
C GLY A 407 0.42 8.82 43.07
N GLY A 408 0.99 7.83 43.76
CA GLY A 408 0.60 6.44 43.58
C GLY A 408 -0.86 6.20 43.95
N SER A 409 -1.58 5.57 43.03
CA SER A 409 -2.74 4.71 43.28
C SER A 409 -2.60 3.50 42.39
#